data_AF-A0A1V2DYU3-F1
#
_entry.id   AF-A0A1V2DYU3-F1
#
_cell.length_a   1.000
_cell.length_b   1.000
_cell.length_c   1.000
_cell.angle_alpha   90.00
_cell.angle_beta   90.00
_cell.angle_gamma   90.00
#
_symmetry.space_group_name_H-M   'P 1'
#
loop_
_entity.id
_entity.type
_entity.pdbx_description
1 polymer ?
#
loop_
_entity_poly.entity_id
_entity_poly.type
_entity_poly.pdbx_seq_one_letter_code
_entity_poly.pdbx_strand_id
1 'polypeptide(L)'
;MQRAVDMASTSVFHLDRRKFSQFGDEVVDHSEDALQGLVAGLPDRIRKHLTEQACENVSTGGVTLVECRLRAVSEEPFLPQLNLGFLGRFPPQPQELSARAAVAF
;
A
#
# COMPACT_ATOMS: atom_id res chain seq x y z
N MET A 1 -6.66 -0.99 1.39
CA MET A 1 -5.23 -1.21 1.15
C MET A 1 -4.92 -1.12 -0.34
N GLN A 2 -5.45 -2.00 -1.21
CA GLN A 2 -5.13 -1.96 -2.66
C GLN A 2 -5.33 -0.58 -3.30
N ARG A 3 -6.51 0.03 -3.15
CA ARG A 3 -6.77 1.39 -3.63
C ARG A 3 -5.77 2.43 -3.10
N ALA A 4 -5.25 2.27 -1.87
CA ALA A 4 -4.31 3.21 -1.30
C ALA A 4 -2.95 3.11 -2.02
N VAL A 5 -2.42 1.90 -2.22
CA VAL A 5 -1.16 1.71 -2.97
C VAL A 5 -1.30 2.06 -4.45
N ASP A 6 -2.45 1.78 -5.08
CA ASP A 6 -2.72 2.16 -6.47
C ASP A 6 -2.72 3.69 -6.65
N MET A 7 -3.42 4.41 -5.78
CA MET A 7 -3.49 5.88 -5.85
C MET A 7 -2.15 6.52 -5.47
N ALA A 8 -1.43 5.98 -4.48
CA ALA A 8 -0.11 6.46 -4.09
C ALA A 8 0.93 6.28 -5.21
N SER A 9 1.00 5.10 -5.82
CA SER A 9 1.93 4.84 -6.93
C SER A 9 1.59 5.65 -8.19
N THR A 10 0.30 5.87 -8.49
CA THR A 10 -0.12 6.69 -9.64
C THR A 10 -0.03 8.20 -9.40
N SER A 11 0.09 8.65 -8.14
CA SER A 11 0.23 10.08 -7.81
C SER A 11 1.48 10.72 -8.44
N VAL A 12 2.51 9.92 -8.74
CA VAL A 12 3.72 10.34 -9.46
C VAL A 12 3.41 11.13 -10.74
N PHE A 13 2.30 10.84 -11.42
CA PHE A 13 1.91 11.54 -12.64
C PHE A 13 1.45 12.99 -12.43
N HIS A 14 1.34 13.44 -11.18
CA HIS A 14 1.13 14.84 -10.83
C HIS A 14 2.43 15.66 -10.77
N LEU A 15 3.59 15.01 -10.80
CA LEU A 15 4.89 15.68 -10.80
C LEU A 15 5.31 16.09 -12.23
N ASP A 16 5.84 17.31 -12.37
CA ASP A 16 6.52 17.74 -13.60
C ASP A 16 8.02 17.46 -13.49
N ARG A 17 8.47 16.45 -14.21
CA ARG A 17 9.88 16.02 -14.26
C ARG A 17 10.87 17.16 -14.54
N ARG A 18 10.46 18.21 -15.25
CA ARG A 18 11.35 19.34 -15.60
C ARG A 18 11.72 20.22 -14.41
N LYS A 19 11.03 20.07 -13.28
CA LYS A 19 11.25 20.89 -12.08
C LYS A 19 12.28 20.29 -11.11
N PHE A 20 12.75 19.08 -11.38
CA PHE A 20 13.57 18.32 -10.44
C PHE A 20 14.82 17.77 -11.12
N SER A 21 15.98 17.94 -10.45
CA SER A 21 17.24 17.33 -10.88
C SER A 21 17.36 15.86 -10.41
N GLN A 22 16.79 15.54 -9.25
CA GLN A 22 16.70 14.21 -8.66
C GLN A 22 15.26 13.72 -8.69
N PHE A 23 14.74 13.47 -9.89
CA PHE A 23 13.32 13.13 -10.05
C PHE A 23 12.91 11.86 -9.29
N GLY A 24 13.78 10.84 -9.22
CA GLY A 24 13.47 9.60 -8.52
C GLY A 24 13.25 9.77 -7.02
N ASP A 25 13.99 10.65 -6.36
CA ASP A 25 13.83 10.90 -4.93
C ASP A 25 12.49 11.63 -4.67
N GLU A 26 12.19 12.63 -5.50
CA GLU A 26 10.91 13.36 -5.44
C GLU A 26 9.69 12.45 -5.71
N VAL A 27 9.83 11.48 -6.63
CA VAL A 27 8.77 10.49 -6.88
C VAL A 27 8.46 9.70 -5.61
N VAL A 28 9.49 9.24 -4.91
CA VAL A 28 9.31 8.47 -3.67
C VAL A 28 8.65 9.34 -2.61
N ASP A 29 9.21 10.51 -2.34
CA ASP A 29 8.69 11.44 -1.31
C ASP A 29 7.21 11.78 -1.58
N HIS A 30 6.86 12.13 -2.82
CA HIS A 30 5.48 12.45 -3.20
C HIS A 30 4.53 11.26 -3.05
N SER A 31 4.95 10.08 -3.49
CA SER A 31 4.17 8.86 -3.38
C SER A 31 4.01 8.41 -1.92
N GLU A 32 5.01 8.59 -1.07
CA GLU A 32 4.94 8.31 0.36
C GLU A 32 3.98 9.24 1.10
N ASP A 33 4.03 10.55 0.81
CA ASP A 33 3.09 11.53 1.35
C ASP A 33 1.64 11.18 0.95
N ALA A 34 1.42 10.85 -0.32
CA ALA A 34 0.13 10.39 -0.81
C ALA A 34 -0.32 9.11 -0.09
N LEU A 35 0.58 8.13 0.08
CA LEU A 35 0.30 6.89 0.79
C LEU A 35 -0.08 7.16 2.25
N GLN A 36 0.63 8.05 2.94
CA GLN A 36 0.35 8.42 4.33
C GLN A 36 -1.04 9.04 4.48
N GLY A 37 -1.40 9.97 3.60
CA GLY A 37 -2.74 10.57 3.57
C GLY A 37 -3.84 9.52 3.33
N LEU A 38 -3.60 8.56 2.43
CA LEU A 38 -4.54 7.48 2.11
C LEU A 38 -4.65 6.45 3.24
N VAL A 39 -3.55 6.15 3.93
CA VAL A 39 -3.52 5.25 5.09
C VAL A 39 -4.31 5.83 6.26
N ALA A 40 -4.29 7.15 6.45
CA ALA A 40 -5.10 7.81 7.48
C ALA A 40 -6.62 7.56 7.32
N GLY A 41 -7.08 7.30 6.08
CA GLY A 41 -8.47 6.93 5.77
C GLY A 41 -8.80 5.45 5.87
N LEU A 42 -7.82 4.58 6.20
CA LEU A 42 -8.09 3.15 6.37
C LEU A 42 -8.84 2.87 7.69
N PRO A 43 -9.66 1.79 7.73
CA PRO A 43 -10.28 1.35 8.98
C PRO A 43 -9.24 1.12 10.08
N ASP A 44 -9.56 1.55 11.31
CA ASP A 44 -8.65 1.45 12.46
C ASP A 44 -8.12 0.03 12.69
N ARG A 45 -8.96 -0.99 12.50
CA ARG A 45 -8.57 -2.40 12.60
C ARG A 45 -7.46 -2.81 11.63
N ILE A 46 -7.30 -2.12 10.50
CA ILE A 46 -6.18 -2.38 9.58
C ILE A 46 -5.01 -1.50 9.99
N ARG A 47 -5.28 -0.21 10.21
CA ARG A 47 -4.25 0.81 10.51
C ARG A 47 -3.40 0.48 11.73
N LYS A 48 -4.01 -0.06 12.80
CA LYS A 48 -3.31 -0.49 14.03
C LYS A 48 -2.40 -1.70 13.85
N HIS A 49 -2.60 -2.47 12.78
CA HIS A 49 -1.89 -3.70 12.50
C HIS A 49 -0.97 -3.58 11.27
N LEU A 50 -0.77 -2.36 10.74
CA LEU A 50 0.19 -2.13 9.68
C LEU A 50 1.62 -2.36 10.19
N THR A 51 2.32 -3.26 9.53
CA THR A 51 3.75 -3.54 9.77
C THR A 51 4.63 -2.96 8.67
N GLU A 52 4.05 -2.61 7.52
CA GLU A 52 4.75 -2.00 6.40
C GLU A 52 3.87 -0.93 5.75
N GLN A 53 4.47 0.22 5.49
CA GLN A 53 3.96 1.31 4.69
C GLN A 53 5.16 2.03 4.09
N ALA A 54 5.42 1.80 2.81
CA ALA A 54 6.58 2.37 2.14
C ALA A 54 6.30 2.53 0.64
N CYS A 55 6.93 3.53 0.03
CA CYS A 55 7.13 3.56 -1.41
C CYS A 55 8.64 3.58 -1.70
N GLU A 56 9.07 2.88 -2.73
CA GLU A 56 10.49 2.81 -3.09
C GLU A 56 10.70 2.78 -4.60
N ASN A 57 11.88 3.23 -5.02
CA ASN A 57 12.31 3.08 -6.41
C ASN A 57 12.77 1.65 -6.66
N VAL A 58 12.14 0.98 -7.62
CA VAL A 58 12.50 -0.36 -8.07
C VAL A 58 12.91 -0.30 -9.53
N SER A 59 14.01 -0.96 -9.89
CA SER A 59 14.44 -1.07 -11.30
C SER A 59 14.16 -2.48 -11.80
N THR A 60 13.40 -2.59 -12.88
CA THR A 60 13.12 -3.89 -13.53
C THR A 60 13.28 -3.74 -15.03
N GLY A 61 14.19 -4.52 -15.64
CA GLY A 61 14.40 -4.50 -17.09
C GLY A 61 14.87 -3.16 -17.66
N GLY A 62 15.56 -2.33 -16.86
CA GLY A 62 16.01 -0.99 -17.27
C GLY A 62 14.95 0.11 -17.16
N VAL A 63 13.76 -0.21 -16.66
CA VAL A 63 12.69 0.76 -16.35
C VAL A 63 12.68 1.02 -14.85
N THR A 64 12.68 2.30 -14.47
CA THR A 64 12.49 2.72 -13.09
C THR A 64 11.00 2.79 -12.78
N LEU A 65 10.62 2.19 -11.66
CA LEU A 65 9.27 2.08 -11.14
C LEU A 65 9.25 2.67 -9.73
N VAL A 66 8.15 3.28 -9.34
CA VAL A 66 7.83 3.49 -7.92
C VAL A 66 6.92 2.36 -7.49
N GLU A 67 7.34 1.55 -6.52
CA GLU A 67 6.52 0.52 -5.90
C GLU A 67 6.07 0.97 -4.52
N CYS A 68 4.76 1.03 -4.30
CA CYS A 68 4.18 1.30 -2.99
C CYS A 68 3.61 0.00 -2.40
N ARG A 69 3.90 -0.24 -1.11
CA ARG A 69 3.51 -1.44 -0.38
C ARG A 69 2.81 -1.10 0.92
N LEU A 70 1.82 -1.93 1.24
CA LEU A 70 1.19 -1.99 2.56
C LEU A 70 1.12 -3.44 3.01
N ARG A 71 1.52 -3.69 4.26
CA ARG A 71 1.39 -4.99 4.90
C ARG A 71 0.78 -4.82 6.27
N ALA A 72 -0.23 -5.63 6.58
CA ALA A 72 -0.84 -5.70 7.89
C ALA A 72 -0.82 -7.14 8.41
N VAL A 73 -0.44 -7.33 9.68
CA VAL A 73 -0.36 -8.64 10.34
C VAL A 73 -1.16 -8.59 11.64
N SER A 74 -2.07 -9.55 11.82
CA SER A 74 -2.95 -9.58 12.99
C SER A 74 -3.36 -11.01 13.35
N GLU A 75 -3.33 -11.29 14.65
CA GLU A 75 -3.97 -12.48 15.22
C GLU A 75 -5.49 -12.29 15.35
N GLU A 76 -5.96 -11.04 15.40
CA GLU A 76 -7.38 -10.69 15.40
C GLU A 76 -7.96 -10.58 13.98
N PRO A 77 -9.24 -10.95 13.76
CA PRO A 77 -9.85 -10.91 12.44
C PRO A 77 -9.89 -9.51 11.82
N PHE A 78 -9.34 -9.38 10.60
CA PHE A 78 -9.46 -8.15 9.82
C PHE A 78 -10.89 -7.87 9.34
N LEU A 79 -11.75 -8.89 9.28
CA LEU A 79 -13.14 -8.78 8.86
C LEU A 79 -14.03 -9.43 9.93
N PRO A 80 -15.29 -8.97 10.11
CA PRO A 80 -16.24 -9.65 10.97
C PRO A 80 -16.39 -11.11 10.51
N GLN A 81 -16.36 -12.05 11.46
CA GLN A 81 -16.53 -13.46 11.19
C GLN A 81 -17.88 -13.95 11.67
N LEU A 82 -18.51 -14.80 10.87
CA LEU A 82 -19.64 -15.64 11.25
C LEU A 82 -19.11 -16.99 11.74
N ASN A 83 -19.66 -17.49 12.83
CA ASN A 83 -19.41 -18.86 13.27
C ASN A 83 -20.50 -19.78 12.73
N LEU A 84 -20.13 -20.70 11.83
CA LEU A 84 -21.03 -21.62 11.16
C LEU A 84 -21.05 -23.00 11.84
N GLY A 85 -20.79 -23.05 13.15
CA GLY A 85 -20.79 -24.28 13.93
C GLY A 85 -19.71 -25.25 13.45
N PHE A 86 -20.12 -26.41 12.95
CA PHE A 86 -19.18 -27.45 12.48
C PHE A 86 -18.36 -27.02 11.25
N LEU A 87 -18.82 -26.02 10.49
CA LEU A 87 -18.12 -25.48 9.32
C LEU A 87 -17.03 -24.46 9.68
N GLY A 88 -16.92 -24.08 10.97
CA GLY A 88 -15.92 -23.12 11.45
C GLY A 88 -16.31 -21.67 11.20
N ARG A 89 -15.29 -20.78 11.16
CA ARG A 89 -15.49 -19.33 11.00
C ARG A 89 -15.38 -18.90 9.53
N PHE A 90 -16.29 -18.04 9.09
CA PHE A 90 -16.33 -17.51 7.73
C PHE A 90 -16.45 -15.97 7.73
N PRO A 91 -15.71 -15.24 6.88
CA PRO A 91 -14.65 -15.74 6.00
C PRO A 91 -13.45 -16.27 6.79
N PRO A 92 -12.69 -17.23 6.22
CA PRO A 92 -11.45 -17.68 6.83
C PRO A 92 -10.51 -16.48 7.00
N GLN A 93 -9.93 -16.35 8.19
CA GLN A 93 -9.08 -15.21 8.52
C GLN A 93 -7.68 -15.41 7.93
N PRO A 94 -7.20 -14.48 7.09
CA PRO A 94 -5.79 -14.42 6.78
C PRO A 94 -5.03 -13.81 7.97
N GLN A 95 -3.85 -14.36 8.29
CA GLN A 95 -2.93 -13.78 9.29
C GLN A 95 -2.25 -12.50 8.78
N GLU A 96 -2.23 -12.34 7.45
CA GLU A 96 -1.54 -11.27 6.75
C GLU A 96 -2.40 -10.73 5.61
N LEU A 97 -2.46 -9.41 5.49
CA LEU A 97 -2.93 -8.72 4.30
C LEU A 97 -1.77 -7.94 3.70
N SER A 98 -1.51 -8.17 2.41
CA SER A 98 -0.53 -7.40 1.65
C SER A 98 -1.20 -6.76 0.44
N ALA A 99 -0.76 -5.54 0.12
CA ALA A 99 -1.15 -4.83 -1.09
C ALA A 99 0.09 -4.16 -1.65
N ARG A 100 0.25 -4.25 -2.97
CA ARG A 100 1.34 -3.63 -3.70
C ARG A 100 0.85 -3.09 -5.03
N ALA A 101 1.45 -2.00 -5.47
CA ALA A 101 1.25 -1.43 -6.80
C ALA A 101 2.54 -0.77 -7.25
N ALA A 102 2.86 -0.91 -8.52
CA ALA A 102 4.06 -0.33 -9.11
C ALA A 102 3.73 0.36 -10.43
N VAL A 103 4.34 1.52 -10.66
CA VAL A 103 4.12 2.36 -11.84
C VAL A 103 5.44 2.92 -12.35
N ALA A 104 5.61 2.97 -13.67
CA ALA A 104 6.80 3.54 -14.32
C ALA A 104 6.71 5.07 -14.44
N PHE A 105 7.86 5.75 -14.41
CA PHE A 105 7.97 7.21 -14.48
C PHE A 105 9.24 7.71 -15.20
#